data_AF-A0A852ZBP1-F1
#
_entry.id   AF-A0A852ZBP1-F1
#
_cell.length_a   1.000
_cell.length_b   1.000
_cell.length_c   1.000
_cell.angle_alpha   90.00
_cell.angle_beta   90.00
_cell.angle_gamma   90.00
#
_symmetry.space_group_name_H-M   'P 1'
#
loop_
_entity.id
_entity.type
_entity.pdbx_description
1 polymer ?
#
loop_
_entity_poly.entity_id
_entity_poly.type
_entity_poly.pdbx_seq_one_letter_code
_entity_poly.pdbx_strand_id
1 'polypeptide(L)'
;MGKRAAEELPEHVRRNREVWDAVLSEGFAARAREQWAADPHWGLWATPQTDLPVLPADLAGKDVIELGCGTGYVSSWVARAGGRPVGIDNSAKQLAAARAMQEEFGIGFPLLHGNAEQVPYPDASFDVAISEYGAAVWCDPYRWIPEAARLLRPGGELVFMRNSDLLMLCLPDDGPAGTRLHRPQFGPTGSTTRTARWSSTCRTAR
;
A
#
# COMPACT_ATOMS: atom_id res chain seq x y z
N MET A 1 -21.44 23.33 -11.24
CA MET A 1 -21.81 21.90 -11.24
C MET A 1 -21.12 21.23 -12.43
N GLY A 2 -19.84 20.88 -12.30
CA GLY A 2 -19.09 20.19 -13.36
C GLY A 2 -18.96 18.72 -13.00
N LYS A 3 -19.67 17.84 -13.72
CA LYS A 3 -19.37 16.40 -13.70
C LYS A 3 -17.98 16.24 -14.31
N ARG A 4 -16.95 16.10 -13.46
CA ARG A 4 -15.64 15.65 -13.90
C ARG A 4 -15.89 14.27 -14.51
N ALA A 5 -15.66 14.12 -15.81
CA ALA A 5 -15.73 12.81 -16.46
C ALA A 5 -14.91 11.85 -15.60
N ALA A 6 -15.47 10.68 -15.26
CA ALA A 6 -14.68 9.64 -14.61
C ALA A 6 -13.51 9.35 -15.56
N GLU A 7 -12.31 9.82 -15.22
CA GLU A 7 -11.11 9.48 -15.99
C GLU A 7 -11.04 7.96 -16.02
N GLU A 8 -10.99 7.43 -17.24
CA GLU A 8 -10.87 6.00 -17.46
C GLU A 8 -9.59 5.52 -16.77
N LEU A 9 -9.69 4.45 -15.98
CA LEU A 9 -8.56 3.96 -15.21
C LEU A 9 -7.41 3.58 -16.17
N PRO A 10 -6.16 3.90 -15.82
CA PRO A 10 -5.01 3.40 -16.56
C PRO A 10 -5.08 1.87 -16.73
N GLU A 11 -4.62 1.37 -17.87
CA GLU A 11 -4.74 -0.05 -18.22
C GLU A 11 -4.16 -0.99 -17.14
N HIS A 12 -3.00 -0.63 -16.57
CA HIS A 12 -2.37 -1.43 -15.52
C HIS A 12 -3.20 -1.46 -14.24
N VAL A 13 -3.86 -0.35 -13.87
CA VAL A 13 -4.74 -0.28 -12.70
C VAL A 13 -5.97 -1.16 -12.90
N ARG A 14 -6.57 -1.13 -14.10
CA ARG A 14 -7.70 -1.99 -14.46
C ARG A 14 -7.31 -3.47 -14.44
N ARG A 15 -6.19 -3.84 -15.06
CA ARG A 15 -5.69 -5.23 -15.06
C ARG A 15 -5.39 -5.71 -13.64
N ASN A 16 -4.78 -4.87 -12.80
CA ASN A 16 -4.52 -5.20 -11.40
C ASN A 16 -5.84 -5.43 -10.64
N ARG A 17 -6.87 -4.61 -10.88
CA ARG A 17 -8.20 -4.78 -10.28
C ARG A 17 -8.80 -6.13 -10.64
N GLU A 18 -8.78 -6.47 -11.92
CA GLU A 18 -9.31 -7.75 -12.43
C GLU A 18 -8.62 -8.95 -11.78
N VAL A 19 -7.28 -8.94 -11.69
CA VAL A 19 -6.50 -10.03 -11.07
C VAL A 19 -6.81 -10.16 -9.58
N TRP A 20 -6.86 -9.05 -8.85
CA TRP A 20 -7.16 -9.06 -7.42
C TRP A 20 -8.58 -9.53 -7.12
N ASP A 21 -9.57 -9.07 -7.88
CA ASP A 21 -10.95 -9.49 -7.72
C ASP A 21 -11.17 -10.94 -8.19
N ALA A 22 -10.49 -11.42 -9.22
CA ALA A 22 -10.74 -12.76 -9.76
C ALA A 22 -9.97 -13.88 -9.04
N VAL A 23 -8.72 -13.64 -8.65
CA VAL A 23 -7.79 -14.74 -8.32
C VAL A 23 -7.19 -14.61 -6.92
N LEU A 24 -6.78 -13.41 -6.51
CA LEU A 24 -5.95 -13.27 -5.32
C LEU A 24 -6.78 -13.08 -4.04
N SER A 25 -7.99 -12.52 -4.12
CA SER A 25 -8.70 -12.06 -2.92
C SER A 25 -9.05 -13.14 -1.89
N GLU A 26 -9.35 -14.36 -2.30
CA GLU A 26 -9.81 -15.42 -1.40
C GLU A 26 -8.75 -15.81 -0.36
N GLY A 27 -7.48 -15.97 -0.80
CA GLY A 27 -6.39 -16.33 0.10
C GLY A 27 -6.08 -15.25 1.14
N PHE A 28 -6.15 -13.98 0.75
CA PHE A 28 -5.96 -12.86 1.68
C PHE A 28 -7.15 -12.68 2.62
N ALA A 29 -8.38 -12.86 2.13
CA ALA A 29 -9.57 -12.82 2.97
C ALA A 29 -9.55 -13.92 4.05
N ALA A 30 -9.06 -15.13 3.71
CA ALA A 30 -8.94 -16.22 4.67
C ALA A 30 -7.97 -15.92 5.84
N ARG A 31 -7.00 -15.02 5.63
CA ARG A 31 -6.02 -14.60 6.64
C ARG A 31 -6.43 -13.33 7.40
N ALA A 32 -7.46 -12.63 6.93
CA ALA A 32 -7.85 -11.32 7.44
C ALA A 32 -8.10 -11.35 8.95
N ARG A 33 -8.85 -12.33 9.45
CA ARG A 33 -9.19 -12.45 10.87
C ARG A 33 -7.95 -12.62 11.75
N GLU A 34 -7.01 -13.45 11.33
CA GLU A 34 -5.75 -13.66 12.05
C GLU A 34 -4.91 -12.38 12.09
N GLN A 35 -4.76 -11.70 10.95
CA GLN A 35 -4.01 -10.44 10.86
C GLN A 35 -4.65 -9.33 11.68
N TRP A 36 -5.98 -9.23 11.67
CA TRP A 36 -6.73 -8.30 12.51
C TRP A 36 -6.60 -8.63 13.99
N ALA A 37 -6.52 -9.89 14.38
CA ALA A 37 -6.35 -10.27 15.80
C ALA A 37 -4.93 -10.06 16.31
N ALA A 38 -3.93 -10.00 15.42
CA ALA A 38 -2.53 -9.91 15.79
C ALA A 38 -2.13 -8.50 16.25
N ASP A 39 -1.09 -8.46 17.09
CA ASP A 39 -0.34 -7.24 17.37
C ASP A 39 0.47 -6.80 16.14
N PRO A 40 0.83 -5.50 16.02
CA PRO A 40 1.56 -4.99 14.86
C PRO A 40 2.91 -5.70 14.65
N HIS A 41 3.09 -6.26 13.45
CA HIS A 41 4.29 -6.98 13.04
C HIS A 41 4.50 -6.88 11.52
N TRP A 42 5.72 -7.17 11.07
CA TRP A 42 6.13 -6.89 9.69
C TRP A 42 6.91 -8.03 9.04
N GLY A 43 6.70 -8.15 7.74
CA GLY A 43 7.50 -9.01 6.87
C GLY A 43 7.26 -10.50 7.07
N LEU A 44 8.06 -11.30 6.35
CA LEU A 44 7.96 -12.76 6.34
C LEU A 44 8.16 -13.40 7.73
N TRP A 45 8.94 -12.74 8.59
CA TRP A 45 9.32 -13.26 9.91
C TRP A 45 8.44 -12.75 11.05
N ALA A 46 7.34 -12.04 10.73
CA ALA A 46 6.49 -11.40 11.72
C ALA A 46 7.27 -10.61 12.78
N THR A 47 8.25 -9.81 12.31
CA THR A 47 9.09 -9.00 13.20
C THR A 47 8.21 -7.98 13.92
N PRO A 48 8.17 -7.97 15.27
CA PRO A 48 7.31 -7.06 16.01
C PRO A 48 7.60 -5.59 15.69
N GLN A 49 6.57 -4.74 15.71
CA GLN A 49 6.72 -3.28 15.56
C GLN A 49 7.66 -2.66 16.60
N THR A 50 7.86 -3.29 17.77
CA THR A 50 8.84 -2.85 18.78
C THR A 50 10.29 -3.02 18.34
N ASP A 51 10.54 -4.03 17.50
CA ASP A 51 11.88 -4.40 17.05
C ASP A 51 12.20 -3.76 15.69
N LEU A 52 11.15 -3.55 14.88
CA LEU A 52 11.21 -2.80 13.63
C LEU A 52 10.11 -1.72 13.63
N PRO A 53 10.42 -0.47 14.03
CA PRO A 53 9.43 0.59 14.19
C PRO A 53 9.04 1.20 12.82
N VAL A 54 8.24 0.46 12.06
CA VAL A 54 7.75 0.87 10.73
C VAL A 54 6.72 2.00 10.87
N LEU A 55 5.71 1.80 11.73
CA LEU A 55 4.77 2.87 12.07
C LEU A 55 5.39 3.86 13.06
N PRO A 56 5.01 5.15 13.05
CA PRO A 56 5.40 6.09 14.10
C PRO A 56 5.01 5.59 15.49
N ALA A 57 5.86 5.85 16.48
CA ALA A 57 5.64 5.39 17.86
C ALA A 57 4.37 5.96 18.49
N ASP A 58 4.01 7.19 18.13
CA ASP A 58 2.76 7.83 18.55
C ASP A 58 1.85 8.06 17.34
N LEU A 59 0.73 7.34 17.34
CA LEU A 59 -0.35 7.42 16.35
C LEU A 59 -1.60 8.10 16.91
N ALA A 60 -1.64 8.40 18.20
CA ALA A 60 -2.85 8.92 18.84
C ALA A 60 -3.25 10.26 18.20
N GLY A 61 -4.47 10.34 17.69
CA GLY A 61 -4.99 11.53 17.03
C GLY A 61 -4.38 11.86 15.67
N LYS A 62 -3.49 11.02 15.11
CA LYS A 62 -2.94 11.20 13.76
C LYS A 62 -3.91 10.74 12.69
N ASP A 63 -3.98 11.47 11.59
CA ASP A 63 -4.66 11.03 10.37
C ASP A 63 -3.71 10.17 9.53
N VAL A 64 -4.13 8.94 9.23
CA VAL A 64 -3.29 7.97 8.50
C VAL A 64 -4.02 7.48 7.26
N ILE A 65 -3.36 7.43 6.11
CA ILE A 65 -3.89 6.76 4.93
C ILE A 65 -3.12 5.47 4.63
N GLU A 66 -3.85 4.38 4.46
CA GLU A 66 -3.31 3.10 4.01
C GLU A 66 -3.57 2.93 2.50
N LEU A 67 -2.50 2.97 1.70
CA LEU A 67 -2.51 2.92 0.24
C LEU A 67 -2.39 1.48 -0.26
N GLY A 68 -3.50 0.92 -0.75
CA GLY A 68 -3.62 -0.50 -1.06
C GLY A 68 -3.86 -1.30 0.22
N CYS A 69 -4.92 -0.97 0.96
CA CYS A 69 -5.15 -1.47 2.31
C CYS A 69 -5.57 -2.94 2.39
N GLY A 70 -5.92 -3.58 1.27
CA GLY A 70 -6.44 -4.94 1.26
C GLY A 70 -7.59 -5.12 2.25
N THR A 71 -7.40 -6.04 3.20
CA THR A 71 -8.36 -6.35 4.27
C THR A 71 -8.34 -5.34 5.43
N GLY A 72 -7.51 -4.30 5.38
CA GLY A 72 -7.50 -3.17 6.33
C GLY A 72 -6.87 -3.48 7.68
N TYR A 73 -6.03 -4.51 7.79
CA TYR A 73 -5.49 -4.94 9.08
C TYR A 73 -4.50 -3.92 9.67
N VAL A 74 -3.69 -3.22 8.84
CA VAL A 74 -2.81 -2.15 9.33
C VAL A 74 -3.63 -0.96 9.81
N SER A 75 -4.67 -0.57 9.05
CA SER A 75 -5.64 0.42 9.52
C SER A 75 -6.28 0.03 10.86
N SER A 76 -6.59 -1.26 11.08
CA SER A 76 -7.11 -1.72 12.38
C SER A 76 -6.12 -1.48 13.53
N TRP A 77 -4.82 -1.69 13.29
CA TRP A 77 -3.76 -1.42 14.28
C TRP A 77 -3.65 0.07 14.59
N VAL A 78 -3.71 0.91 13.57
CA VAL A 78 -3.72 2.38 13.73
C VAL A 78 -4.93 2.84 14.54
N ALA A 79 -6.13 2.31 14.25
CA ALA A 79 -7.33 2.65 14.99
C ALA A 79 -7.23 2.24 16.49
N ARG A 80 -6.70 1.04 16.78
CA ARG A 80 -6.46 0.60 18.17
C ARG A 80 -5.45 1.47 18.92
N ALA A 81 -4.47 2.00 18.21
CA ALA A 81 -3.49 2.96 18.76
C ALA A 81 -4.06 4.39 18.93
N GLY A 82 -5.35 4.61 18.64
CA GLY A 82 -6.01 5.92 18.77
C GLY A 82 -5.83 6.85 17.57
N GLY A 83 -5.28 6.34 16.47
CA GLY A 83 -5.21 7.07 15.20
C GLY A 83 -6.53 7.08 14.43
N ARG A 84 -6.58 7.87 13.35
CA ARG A 84 -7.72 8.01 12.45
C ARG A 84 -7.34 7.50 11.05
N PRO A 85 -7.42 6.18 10.81
CA PRO A 85 -7.03 5.61 9.53
C PRO A 85 -8.10 5.82 8.45
N VAL A 86 -7.66 5.85 7.20
CA VAL A 86 -8.47 5.74 5.99
C VAL A 86 -7.81 4.69 5.10
N GLY A 87 -8.51 3.64 4.73
CA GLY A 87 -8.01 2.62 3.80
C GLY A 87 -8.49 2.89 2.39
N ILE A 88 -7.60 2.84 1.39
CA ILE A 88 -7.98 2.80 -0.02
C ILE A 88 -7.46 1.51 -0.66
N ASP A 89 -8.32 0.82 -1.40
CA ASP A 89 -7.90 -0.36 -2.16
C ASP A 89 -8.57 -0.40 -3.54
N ASN A 90 -7.90 -1.05 -4.49
CA ASN A 90 -8.36 -1.19 -5.86
C ASN A 90 -9.37 -2.34 -6.02
N SER A 91 -9.41 -3.29 -5.08
CA SER A 91 -10.27 -4.47 -5.09
C SER A 91 -11.51 -4.28 -4.22
N ALA A 92 -12.69 -4.41 -4.84
CA ALA A 92 -13.94 -4.36 -4.11
C ALA A 92 -14.11 -5.57 -3.17
N LYS A 93 -13.54 -6.73 -3.54
CA LYS A 93 -13.57 -7.95 -2.73
C LYS A 93 -12.71 -7.82 -1.47
N GLN A 94 -11.50 -7.26 -1.57
CA GLN A 94 -10.67 -6.94 -0.40
C GLN A 94 -11.42 -6.03 0.58
N LEU A 95 -12.04 -4.96 0.06
CA LEU A 95 -12.80 -4.03 0.90
C LEU A 95 -14.06 -4.65 1.51
N ALA A 96 -14.67 -5.65 0.87
CA ALA A 96 -15.76 -6.42 1.47
C ALA A 96 -15.27 -7.27 2.65
N ALA A 97 -14.12 -7.93 2.51
CA ALA A 97 -13.49 -8.64 3.62
C ALA A 97 -13.07 -7.68 4.75
N ALA A 98 -12.54 -6.50 4.42
CA ALA A 98 -12.21 -5.47 5.40
C ALA A 98 -13.45 -5.02 6.19
N ARG A 99 -14.59 -4.78 5.51
CA ARG A 99 -15.86 -4.44 6.17
C ARG A 99 -16.34 -5.54 7.12
N ALA A 100 -16.25 -6.81 6.71
CA ALA A 100 -16.59 -7.93 7.59
C ALA A 100 -15.72 -7.96 8.85
N MET A 101 -14.43 -7.64 8.75
CA MET A 101 -13.55 -7.54 9.92
C MET A 101 -13.86 -6.30 10.78
N GLN A 102 -14.19 -5.16 10.18
CA GLN A 102 -14.65 -3.98 10.93
C GLN A 102 -15.87 -4.31 11.79
N GLU A 103 -16.85 -5.04 11.23
CA GLU A 103 -18.04 -5.51 11.93
C GLU A 103 -17.69 -6.50 13.04
N GLU A 104 -16.86 -7.50 12.74
CA GLU A 104 -16.47 -8.55 13.68
C GLU A 104 -15.71 -8.03 14.92
N PHE A 105 -14.75 -7.13 14.70
CA PHE A 105 -13.90 -6.57 15.76
C PHE A 105 -14.46 -5.29 16.39
N GLY A 106 -15.56 -4.74 15.85
CA GLY A 106 -16.15 -3.49 16.33
C GLY A 106 -15.27 -2.26 16.14
N ILE A 107 -14.41 -2.25 15.11
CA ILE A 107 -13.46 -1.16 14.82
C ILE A 107 -13.78 -0.61 13.43
N GLY A 108 -14.38 0.58 13.37
CA GLY A 108 -14.80 1.21 12.11
C GLY A 108 -13.86 2.33 11.66
N PHE A 109 -13.60 2.39 10.35
CA PHE A 109 -12.88 3.49 9.69
C PHE A 109 -13.26 3.59 8.20
N PRO A 110 -13.05 4.73 7.52
CA PRO A 110 -13.39 4.87 6.11
C PRO A 110 -12.60 3.91 5.21
N LEU A 111 -13.33 3.27 4.29
CA LEU A 111 -12.79 2.39 3.25
C LEU A 111 -13.20 2.91 1.87
N LEU A 112 -12.22 3.22 1.04
CA LEU A 112 -12.39 3.79 -0.30
C LEU A 112 -12.08 2.73 -1.36
N HIS A 113 -13.02 2.52 -2.29
CA HIS A 113 -12.71 1.77 -3.50
C HIS A 113 -12.13 2.72 -4.55
N GLY A 114 -10.86 2.57 -4.88
CA GLY A 114 -10.20 3.55 -5.75
C GLY A 114 -8.76 3.21 -6.13
N ASN A 115 -8.15 4.14 -6.86
CA ASN A 115 -6.78 4.04 -7.32
C ASN A 115 -5.86 4.79 -6.35
N ALA A 116 -4.87 4.11 -5.77
CA ALA A 116 -3.90 4.75 -4.88
C ALA A 116 -2.95 5.72 -5.61
N GLU A 117 -2.94 5.74 -6.95
CA GLU A 117 -2.25 6.76 -7.75
C GLU A 117 -3.04 8.07 -7.88
N GLN A 118 -4.31 8.11 -7.44
CA GLN A 118 -5.18 9.28 -7.50
C GLN A 118 -6.28 9.19 -6.43
N VAL A 119 -5.92 9.54 -5.21
CA VAL A 119 -6.77 9.46 -4.02
C VAL A 119 -7.70 10.69 -3.97
N PRO A 120 -9.01 10.52 -3.72
CA PRO A 120 -9.98 11.61 -3.68
C PRO A 120 -9.94 12.40 -2.36
N TYR A 121 -8.74 12.77 -1.91
CA TYR A 121 -8.50 13.63 -0.75
C TYR A 121 -7.74 14.90 -1.16
N PRO A 122 -8.00 16.04 -0.51
CA PRO A 122 -7.20 17.24 -0.70
C PRO A 122 -5.73 17.04 -0.36
N ASP A 123 -4.88 17.95 -0.83
CA ASP A 123 -3.48 18.01 -0.44
C ASP A 123 -3.36 18.16 1.09
N ALA A 124 -2.26 17.66 1.67
CA ALA A 124 -1.97 17.81 3.10
C ALA A 124 -3.09 17.34 4.05
N SER A 125 -3.70 16.21 3.73
CA SER A 125 -4.80 15.61 4.51
C SER A 125 -4.35 14.64 5.61
N PHE A 126 -3.12 14.12 5.54
CA PHE A 126 -2.65 13.04 6.42
C PHE A 126 -1.30 13.36 7.07
N ASP A 127 -1.09 12.84 8.27
CA ASP A 127 0.20 12.88 8.98
C ASP A 127 1.09 11.72 8.54
N VAL A 128 0.49 10.58 8.19
CA VAL A 128 1.20 9.37 7.77
C VAL A 128 0.50 8.75 6.56
N ALA A 129 1.29 8.32 5.59
CA ALA A 129 0.85 7.46 4.50
C ALA A 129 1.60 6.14 4.65
N ILE A 130 0.88 5.02 4.68
CA ILE A 130 1.46 3.68 4.76
C ILE A 130 1.05 2.83 3.57
N SER A 131 1.98 2.03 3.04
CA SER A 131 1.68 1.00 2.05
C SER A 131 2.40 -0.30 2.39
N GLU A 132 1.66 -1.29 2.88
CA GLU A 132 2.16 -2.61 3.26
C GLU A 132 1.76 -3.61 2.16
N TYR A 133 2.73 -4.03 1.33
CA TYR A 133 2.53 -4.86 0.11
C TYR A 133 1.42 -4.39 -0.86
N GLY A 134 0.88 -3.18 -0.68
CA GLY A 134 -0.19 -2.57 -1.45
C GLY A 134 0.33 -1.73 -2.62
N ALA A 135 0.02 -0.44 -2.65
CA ALA A 135 0.48 0.49 -3.70
C ALA A 135 1.99 0.39 -4.00
N ALA A 136 2.83 0.15 -2.99
CA ALA A 136 4.27 -0.03 -3.14
C ALA A 136 4.69 -1.21 -4.06
N VAL A 137 3.80 -2.17 -4.28
CA VAL A 137 4.01 -3.33 -5.16
C VAL A 137 3.22 -3.18 -6.47
N TRP A 138 2.02 -2.61 -6.42
CA TRP A 138 1.05 -2.69 -7.52
C TRP A 138 0.88 -1.39 -8.32
N CYS A 139 1.35 -0.24 -7.83
CA CYS A 139 1.19 1.04 -8.51
C CYS A 139 2.48 1.46 -9.22
N ASP A 140 2.32 2.33 -10.23
CA ASP A 140 3.45 3.02 -10.87
C ASP A 140 4.17 3.91 -9.85
N PRO A 141 5.45 3.66 -9.52
CA PRO A 141 6.19 4.46 -8.55
C PRO A 141 6.30 5.94 -8.92
N TYR A 142 6.22 6.29 -10.21
CA TYR A 142 6.20 7.68 -10.65
C TYR A 142 4.83 8.37 -10.46
N ARG A 143 3.81 7.63 -10.01
CA ARG A 143 2.47 8.15 -9.75
C ARG A 143 2.09 8.06 -8.28
N TRP A 144 2.23 6.90 -7.66
CA TRP A 144 1.77 6.73 -6.27
C TRP A 144 2.68 7.43 -5.25
N ILE A 145 3.99 7.55 -5.50
CA ILE A 145 4.89 8.26 -4.58
C ILE A 145 4.61 9.78 -4.59
N PRO A 146 4.49 10.46 -5.75
CA PRO A 146 4.02 11.85 -5.78
C PRO A 146 2.64 12.03 -5.16
N GLU A 147 1.73 11.08 -5.37
CA GLU A 147 0.39 11.13 -4.78
C GLU A 147 0.43 11.01 -3.25
N ALA A 148 1.21 10.08 -2.71
CA ALA A 148 1.45 9.97 -1.27
C ALA A 148 2.06 11.27 -0.72
N ALA A 149 3.04 11.85 -1.41
CA ALA A 149 3.64 13.12 -1.02
C ALA A 149 2.63 14.28 -1.04
N ARG A 150 1.72 14.34 -2.03
CA ARG A 150 0.64 15.33 -2.12
C ARG A 150 -0.32 15.22 -0.92
N LEU A 151 -0.67 14.01 -0.53
CA LEU A 151 -1.59 13.72 0.56
C LEU A 151 -1.02 14.05 1.95
N LEU A 152 0.31 14.05 2.09
CA LEU A 152 0.99 14.30 3.35
C LEU A 152 1.06 15.79 3.69
N ARG A 153 0.82 16.11 4.96
CA ARG A 153 1.09 17.43 5.54
C ARG A 153 2.59 17.72 5.52
N PRO A 154 3.01 19.00 5.59
CA PRO A 154 4.42 19.31 5.84
C PRO A 154 4.92 18.61 7.11
N GLY A 155 5.98 17.82 6.98
CA GLY A 155 6.52 16.99 8.07
C GLY A 155 5.84 15.63 8.25
N GLY A 156 4.86 15.30 7.40
CA GLY A 156 4.26 13.98 7.35
C GLY A 156 5.20 12.93 6.75
N GLU A 157 4.94 11.67 7.06
CA GLU A 157 5.83 10.56 6.74
C GLU A 157 5.17 9.57 5.77
N LEU A 158 5.89 9.19 4.72
CA LEU A 158 5.56 8.05 3.89
C LEU A 158 6.36 6.84 4.38
N VAL A 159 5.64 5.78 4.75
CA VAL A 159 6.20 4.49 5.14
C VAL A 159 5.70 3.44 4.16
N PHE A 160 6.58 2.56 3.67
CA PHE A 160 6.11 1.45 2.84
C PHE A 160 6.99 0.23 2.95
N MET A 161 6.37 -0.93 2.70
CA MET A 161 7.03 -2.22 2.67
C MET A 161 6.65 -2.96 1.39
N ARG A 162 7.64 -3.64 0.83
CA ARG A 162 7.52 -4.51 -0.33
C ARG A 162 8.53 -5.64 -0.24
N ASN A 163 8.33 -6.67 -1.04
CA ASN A 163 9.32 -7.72 -1.20
C ASN A 163 10.62 -7.13 -1.73
N SER A 164 11.75 -7.64 -1.23
CA SER A 164 13.07 -7.26 -1.73
C SER A 164 13.17 -7.60 -3.23
N ASP A 165 13.91 -6.79 -3.97
CA ASP A 165 14.13 -7.07 -5.41
C ASP A 165 14.70 -8.47 -5.59
N LEU A 166 15.67 -8.87 -4.75
CA LEU A 166 16.29 -10.19 -4.82
C LEU A 166 15.27 -11.34 -4.66
N LEU A 167 14.35 -11.23 -3.69
CA LEU A 167 13.29 -12.23 -3.51
C LEU A 167 12.45 -12.35 -4.79
N MET A 168 12.06 -11.21 -5.37
CA MET A 168 11.25 -11.19 -6.59
C MET A 168 12.00 -11.73 -7.82
N LEU A 169 13.32 -11.61 -7.88
CA LEU A 169 14.12 -12.21 -8.96
C LEU A 169 14.30 -13.72 -8.77
N CYS A 170 14.25 -14.21 -7.53
CA CYS A 170 14.42 -15.62 -7.20
C CYS A 170 13.11 -16.42 -7.08
N LEU A 171 11.96 -15.76 -7.20
CA LEU A 171 10.64 -16.40 -7.17
C LEU A 171 10.32 -17.02 -8.54
N PRO A 172 10.22 -18.35 -8.70
CA PRO A 172 9.77 -18.97 -9.95
C PRO A 172 8.30 -18.62 -10.26
N ASP A 173 7.82 -18.94 -11.46
CA ASP A 173 6.40 -18.71 -11.83
C ASP A 173 5.45 -19.65 -11.08
N ASP A 174 5.95 -20.81 -10.65
CA ASP A 174 5.28 -21.76 -9.77
C ASP A 174 6.24 -22.25 -8.67
N GLY A 175 5.76 -22.29 -7.43
CA GLY A 175 6.54 -22.70 -6.25
C GLY A 175 7.25 -21.57 -5.48
N PRO A 176 7.97 -21.92 -4.40
CA PRO A 176 8.63 -20.95 -3.53
C PRO A 176 9.92 -20.40 -4.15
N ALA A 177 10.35 -19.24 -3.67
CA ALA A 177 11.62 -18.65 -4.07
C ALA A 177 12.81 -19.56 -3.72
N GLY A 178 13.75 -19.69 -4.64
CA GLY A 178 14.96 -20.50 -4.50
C GLY A 178 16.24 -19.66 -4.46
N THR A 179 17.37 -20.30 -4.77
CA THR A 179 18.70 -19.63 -4.83
C THR A 179 19.11 -19.22 -6.23
N ARG A 180 18.19 -19.27 -7.20
CA ARG A 180 18.45 -18.98 -8.62
C ARG A 180 17.65 -17.78 -9.07
N LEU A 181 18.27 -16.91 -9.88
CA LEU A 181 17.57 -15.84 -10.56
C LEU A 181 16.75 -16.42 -11.72
N HIS A 182 15.46 -16.12 -11.75
CA HIS A 182 14.53 -16.54 -12.80
C HIS A 182 14.27 -15.44 -13.83
N ARG A 183 14.69 -14.21 -13.54
CA ARG A 183 14.43 -13.02 -14.38
C ARG A 183 15.49 -11.94 -14.16
N PRO A 184 15.75 -11.07 -15.15
CA PRO A 184 16.68 -9.94 -15.00
C PRO A 184 16.11 -8.86 -14.06
N GLN A 185 16.99 -8.15 -13.35
CA GLN A 185 16.59 -7.03 -12.48
C GLN A 185 16.10 -5.81 -13.26
N PHE A 186 16.74 -5.53 -14.41
CA PHE A 186 16.43 -4.36 -15.23
C PHE A 186 15.88 -4.78 -16.59
N GLY A 187 14.76 -4.17 -16.96
CA GLY A 187 14.17 -4.24 -18.29
C GLY A 187 13.12 -5.36 -18.47
N PRO A 188 12.18 -5.21 -19.41
CA PRO A 188 11.56 -6.36 -20.05
C PRO A 188 12.63 -7.06 -20.89
N THR A 189 12.41 -8.32 -21.28
CA THR A 189 13.21 -8.98 -22.33
C THR A 189 13.37 -8.04 -23.54
N GLY A 190 14.51 -7.36 -23.63
CA GLY A 190 14.83 -6.37 -24.66
C GLY A 190 14.25 -4.95 -24.45
N SER A 191 14.78 -4.16 -23.51
CA SER A 191 15.07 -2.73 -23.78
C SER A 191 15.94 -2.08 -22.71
N THR A 192 16.87 -1.28 -23.22
CA THR A 192 17.98 -0.53 -22.62
C THR A 192 17.76 0.01 -21.20
N THR A 193 18.64 -0.37 -20.28
CA THR A 193 18.89 0.31 -19.00
C THR A 193 19.10 1.81 -19.22
N ARG A 194 18.19 2.66 -18.73
CA ARG A 194 18.51 4.07 -18.46
C ARG A 194 18.95 4.17 -17.02
N THR A 195 20.25 4.36 -16.79
CA THR A 195 20.77 4.90 -15.53
C THR A 195 20.13 6.26 -15.26
N ALA A 196 19.22 6.31 -14.29
CA ALA A 196 18.82 7.57 -13.69
C ALA A 196 19.93 8.02 -12.74
N ARG A 197 20.62 9.11 -13.06
CA ARG A 197 21.54 9.79 -12.15
C ARG A 197 20.69 10.72 -11.28
N TRP A 198 20.52 10.38 -10.01
CA TRP A 198 19.85 11.24 -9.03
C TRP A 198 20.86 12.28 -8.53
N SER A 199 20.59 13.58 -8.72
CA SER A 199 21.38 14.65 -8.11
C SER A 199 20.53 15.36 -7.05
N SER A 200 20.90 15.17 -5.78
CA SER A 200 20.34 15.90 -4.66
C SER A 200 20.82 17.35 -4.68
N THR A 201 20.04 18.24 -5.28
CA THR A 201 20.09 19.66 -4.91
C THR A 201 18.68 20.17 -4.76
N CYS A 202 18.11 19.92 -3.57
CA CYS A 202 17.02 20.70 -3.05
C CYS A 202 17.57 22.10 -2.75
N ARG A 203 17.48 23.01 -3.72
CA ARG A 203 17.69 24.44 -3.46
C ARG A 203 16.37 24.99 -2.92
N THR A 204 16.33 25.19 -1.61
CA THR A 204 15.34 26.06 -0.96
C THR A 204 15.46 27.45 -1.57
N ALA A 205 14.46 27.89 -2.33
CA ALA A 205 14.32 29.29 -2.69
C ALA A 205 13.94 30.08 -1.43
N ARG A 206 14.75 31.09 -1.10
CA ARG A 206 14.29 32.30 -0.39
C ARG A 206 13.97 33.35 -1.43
#